data_AF-E2A2M9-F1
#
_entry.id   AF-E2A2M9-F1
#
_cell.length_a   1.000
_cell.length_b   1.000
_cell.length_c   1.000
_cell.angle_alpha   90.00
_cell.angle_beta   90.00
_cell.angle_gamma   90.00
#
_symmetry.space_group_name_H-M   'P 1'
#
loop_
_entity.id
_entity.type
_entity.pdbx_description
1 polymer ?
#
loop_
_entity_poly.entity_id
_entity_poly.type
_entity_poly.pdbx_seq_one_letter_code
_entity_poly.pdbx_strand_id
1 'polypeptide(L)'
;IECLQWTELAKRLGYPNWSGMFTLSEIPIEIQFCKSTYKLVASIEYIGGINKDDVGHYIAHCRRISGNWEIYDDINKNNTAIRTST
;
A
#
# COMPACT_ATOMS: atom_id res chain seq x y z
N ILE A 1 16.08 13.21 17.15
CA ILE A 1 16.01 12.08 16.21
C ILE A 1 15.46 12.63 14.90
N GLU A 2 16.36 12.93 13.96
CA GLU A 2 15.97 13.41 12.63
C GLU A 2 15.28 12.27 11.89
N CYS A 3 14.04 12.49 11.46
CA CYS A 3 13.40 11.59 10.51
C CYS A 3 14.14 11.77 9.19
N LEU A 4 15.08 10.88 8.89
CA LEU A 4 15.54 10.72 7.52
C LEU A 4 14.29 10.52 6.65
N GLN A 5 14.08 11.41 5.70
CA GLN A 5 13.04 11.22 4.70
C GLN A 5 13.29 9.85 4.06
N TRP A 6 12.28 9.00 4.01
CA TRP A 6 12.40 7.61 3.56
C TRP A 6 13.11 7.46 2.20
N THR A 7 13.05 8.51 1.37
CA THR A 7 13.73 8.63 0.07
C THR A 7 15.25 8.59 0.19
N GLU A 8 15.82 9.23 1.22
CA GLU A 8 17.25 9.24 1.51
C GLU A 8 17.74 7.84 1.92
N LEU A 9 16.95 7.13 2.74
CA LEU A 9 17.24 5.77 3.17
C LEU A 9 17.15 4.79 2.00
N ALA A 10 16.12 4.89 1.17
CA ALA A 10 15.95 4.02 0.00
C ALA A 10 17.11 4.17 -1.01
N LYS A 11 17.58 5.41 -1.25
CA LYS A 11 18.78 5.67 -2.05
C LYS A 11 20.01 4.97 -1.48
N ARG A 12 20.24 5.06 -0.16
CA ARG A 12 21.37 4.40 0.52
C ARG A 12 21.30 2.87 0.47
N LEU A 13 20.09 2.31 0.41
CA LEU A 13 19.85 0.87 0.26
C LEU A 13 19.94 0.39 -1.20
N GLY A 14 20.30 1.26 -2.16
CA GLY A 14 20.51 0.89 -3.56
C GLY A 14 19.28 1.07 -4.46
N TYR A 15 18.27 1.82 -4.02
CA TYR A 15 17.08 2.14 -4.80
C TYR A 15 17.04 3.64 -5.20
N PRO A 16 17.89 4.08 -6.16
CA PRO A 16 18.10 5.50 -6.46
C PRO A 16 16.87 6.21 -7.03
N ASN A 17 15.96 5.46 -7.66
CA ASN A 17 14.75 5.95 -8.30
C ASN A 17 13.48 5.69 -7.46
N TRP A 18 13.61 5.38 -6.17
CA TRP A 18 12.45 5.15 -5.32
C TRP A 18 11.71 6.45 -5.08
N SER A 19 10.52 6.57 -5.67
CA SER A 19 9.64 7.74 -5.56
C SER A 19 8.85 7.76 -4.24
N GLY A 20 8.89 6.68 -3.45
CA GLY A 20 8.08 6.52 -2.24
C GLY A 20 6.60 6.26 -2.51
N MET A 21 6.16 6.35 -3.78
CA MET A 21 4.81 6.04 -4.22
C MET A 21 4.82 4.71 -4.95
N PHE A 22 3.96 3.79 -4.51
CA PHE A 22 3.72 2.52 -5.15
C PHE A 22 2.23 2.40 -5.45
N THR A 23 1.93 1.79 -6.59
CA THR A 23 0.58 1.38 -6.95
C THR A 23 0.32 -0.02 -6.43
N LEU A 24 -0.93 -0.32 -6.07
CA LEU A 24 -1.30 -1.66 -5.60
C LEU A 24 -0.95 -2.76 -6.62
N SER A 25 -0.96 -2.43 -7.92
CA SER A 25 -0.57 -3.32 -9.02
C SER A 25 0.90 -3.73 -9.02
N GLU A 26 1.78 -2.96 -8.39
CA GLU A 26 3.21 -3.27 -8.28
C GLU A 26 3.50 -4.26 -7.15
N ILE A 27 2.55 -4.47 -6.22
CA ILE A 27 2.70 -5.43 -5.13
C ILE A 27 2.35 -6.82 -5.66
N PRO A 28 3.26 -7.81 -5.55
CA PRO A 28 2.98 -9.17 -5.99
C PRO A 28 1.79 -9.73 -5.23
N ILE A 29 0.80 -10.19 -5.99
CA ILE A 29 -0.43 -10.80 -5.47
C ILE A 29 -0.16 -12.14 -4.79
N GLU A 30 0.95 -12.79 -5.16
CA GLU A 30 1.37 -14.06 -4.61
C GLU A 30 2.88 -14.03 -4.38
N ILE A 31 3.30 -14.43 -3.18
CA ILE A 31 4.71 -14.62 -2.85
C ILE A 31 4.93 -16.08 -2.46
N GLN A 32 6.02 -16.66 -2.94
CA GLN A 32 6.45 -17.98 -2.52
C GLN A 32 7.55 -17.84 -1.47
N PHE A 33 7.32 -18.43 -0.31
CA PHE A 33 8.30 -18.48 0.75
C PHE A 33 8.46 -19.92 1.24
N CYS A 34 9.67 -20.46 1.07
CA CYS A 34 9.96 -21.88 1.26
C CYS A 34 9.03 -22.79 0.43
N LYS A 35 8.21 -23.62 1.10
CA LYS A 35 7.27 -24.55 0.47
C LYS A 35 5.82 -24.05 0.50
N SER A 36 5.62 -22.79 0.89
CA SER A 36 4.30 -22.22 1.09
C SER A 36 4.07 -21.04 0.17
N THR A 37 2.85 -20.96 -0.35
CA THR A 37 2.39 -19.89 -1.21
C THR A 37 1.48 -18.98 -0.39
N TYR A 38 1.84 -17.70 -0.31
CA TYR A 38 1.06 -16.68 0.40
C TYR A 38 0.41 -15.77 -0.62
N LYS A 39 -0.89 -15.51 -0.43
CA LYS A 39 -1.65 -14.61 -1.29
C LYS A 39 -1.89 -13.29 -0.58
N LEU A 40 -1.74 -12.20 -1.32
CA LEU A 40 -2.07 -10.86 -0.87
C LEU A 40 -3.59 -10.77 -0.70
N VAL A 41 -4.03 -10.61 0.55
CA VAL A 41 -5.44 -10.48 0.93
C VAL A 41 -5.84 -9.03 1.18
N ALA A 42 -4.91 -8.20 1.63
CA ALA A 42 -5.14 -6.78 1.86
C ALA A 42 -3.82 -6.01 1.94
N SER A 43 -3.90 -4.70 1.71
CA SER A 43 -2.84 -3.73 2.01
C SER A 43 -3.44 -2.51 2.70
N ILE A 44 -2.66 -1.92 3.61
CA ILE A 44 -3.05 -0.69 4.31
C ILE A 44 -2.18 0.43 3.78
N GLU A 45 -2.82 1.46 3.23
CA GLU A 45 -2.21 2.69 2.81
C GLU A 45 -2.34 3.72 3.92
N TYR A 46 -1.25 4.41 4.24
CA TYR A 46 -1.26 5.54 5.16
C TYR A 46 -1.11 6.83 4.37
N ILE A 47 -2.16 7.64 4.40
CA ILE A 47 -2.17 9.00 3.87
C ILE A 47 -1.86 9.93 5.05
N GLY A 48 -0.57 10.16 5.28
CA GLY A 48 -0.12 11.06 6.35
C GLY A 48 -0.45 12.52 6.06
N GLY A 49 -0.57 13.33 7.11
CA GLY A 49 -0.50 14.78 6.95
C GLY A 49 0.95 15.25 6.78
N ILE A 50 1.10 16.46 6.24
CA ILE A 50 2.38 17.02 5.77
C ILE A 50 3.37 17.20 6.93
N ASN A 51 2.87 17.30 8.17
CA ASN A 51 3.67 17.54 9.37
C ASN A 51 3.64 16.38 10.38
N LYS A 52 4.67 16.31 11.24
CA LYS A 52 4.81 15.29 12.30
C LYS A 52 3.64 15.23 13.29
N ASP A 53 2.93 16.34 13.43
CA ASP A 53 1.81 16.49 14.37
C ASP A 53 0.45 16.35 13.69
N ASP A 54 0.41 16.12 12.37
CA ASP A 54 -0.86 15.91 11.67
C ASP A 54 -1.41 14.51 11.94
N VAL A 55 -2.72 14.45 12.19
CA VAL A 55 -3.48 13.21 12.19
C VAL A 55 -3.60 12.74 10.74
N GLY A 56 -2.85 11.70 10.38
CA GLY A 56 -3.01 11.02 9.10
C GLY A 56 -4.27 10.18 9.01
N HIS A 57 -4.51 9.62 7.84
CA HIS A 57 -5.67 8.80 7.52
C HIS A 57 -5.20 7.46 6.92
N TYR A 58 -5.97 6.40 7.16
CA TYR A 58 -5.65 5.06 6.67
C TYR A 58 -6.72 4.59 5.70
N ILE A 59 -6.29 4.09 4.55
CA ILE A 59 -7.14 3.43 3.57
C ILE A 59 -6.79 1.95 3.54
N ALA A 60 -7.81 1.09 3.61
CA ALA A 60 -7.63 -0.34 3.45
C ALA A 60 -8.05 -0.79 2.04
N HIS A 61 -7.14 -1.46 1.34
CA HIS A 61 -7.39 -2.11 0.06
C HIS A 61 -7.51 -3.61 0.32
N CYS A 62 -8.69 -4.18 0.12
CA CYS A 62 -9.00 -5.56 0.45
C CYS A 62 -9.33 -6.37 -0.79
N ARG A 63 -8.77 -7.57 -0.91
CA ARG A 63 -9.07 -8.50 -1.99
C ARG A 63 -10.02 -9.59 -1.51
N ARG A 64 -11.19 -9.69 -2.15
CA ARG A 64 -12.15 -10.76 -1.88
C ARG A 64 -11.66 -12.10 -2.44
N ILE A 65 -12.25 -13.18 -1.93
CA ILE A 65 -12.03 -14.55 -2.44
C ILE A 65 -12.31 -14.66 -3.95
N SER A 66 -13.25 -13.86 -4.47
CA SER A 66 -13.57 -13.78 -5.90
C SER A 66 -12.51 -13.08 -6.76
N GLY A 67 -11.44 -12.55 -6.15
CA GLY A 67 -10.38 -11.82 -6.85
C GLY A 67 -10.60 -10.31 -7.00
N ASN A 68 -11.79 -9.81 -6.66
CA ASN A 68 -12.14 -8.38 -6.74
C ASN A 68 -11.49 -7.58 -5.61
N TRP A 69 -11.14 -6.32 -5.89
CA TRP A 69 -10.62 -5.38 -4.91
C TRP A 69 -11.70 -4.42 -4.41
N GLU A 70 -11.60 -4.08 -3.14
CA GLU A 70 -12.46 -3.11 -2.49
C GLU A 70 -11.62 -2.13 -1.70
N ILE A 71 -12.01 -0.86 -1.76
CA ILE A 71 -11.39 0.21 -0.99
C ILE A 71 -12.32 0.58 0.16
N TYR A 72 -11.75 0.64 1.35
CA TYR A 72 -12.39 1.13 2.56
C TYR A 72 -11.66 2.40 3.00
N ASP A 73 -12.29 3.53 2.73
CA ASP A 73 -11.87 4.88 3.11
C ASP A 73 -13.01 5.49 3.95
N ASP A 74 -12.72 5.80 5.22
CA ASP A 74 -13.72 6.33 6.16
C ASP A 74 -14.04 7.82 5.94
N ILE A 75 -13.17 8.55 5.25
CA ILE A 75 -13.34 9.95 4.85
C ILE A 75 -14.17 10.02 3.56
N ASN A 76 -13.77 9.27 2.53
CA ASN A 76 -14.50 9.16 1.28
C ASN A 76 -15.39 7.92 1.29
N LYS A 77 -16.57 8.03 1.92
CA LYS A 77 -17.57 6.94 2.06
C LYS A 77 -18.13 6.37 0.75
N ASN A 78 -17.60 6.77 -0.40
CA ASN A 78 -17.84 6.12 -1.67
C ASN A 78 -17.01 4.82 -1.71
N ASN A 79 -17.46 3.79 -0.98
CA ASN A 79 -16.92 2.43 -1.05
C ASN A 79 -17.05 1.92 -2.48
N THR A 80 -16.03 2.19 -3.29
CA THR A 80 -16.06 1.88 -4.71
C THR A 80 -15.39 0.53 -4.88
N ALA A 81 -16.17 -0.50 -5.17
CA ALA A 81 -15.61 -1.78 -5.58
C ALA A 81 -14.81 -1.56 -6.87
N ILE A 82 -13.49 -1.70 -6.80
CA ILE A 82 -12.65 -1.64 -7.99
C ILE A 82 -12.73 -3.01 -8.65
N ARG A 83 -13.54 -3.07 -9.71
CA ARG A 83 -13.52 -4.20 -10.64
C ARG A 83 -12.28 -4.10 -11.52
N THR A 84 -11.16 -4.63 -11.07
CA THR A 84 -10.07 -4.99 -11.98
C THR A 84 -10.48 -6.26 -12.71
N SER A 85 -10.99 -6.12 -13.92
CA SER A 85 -11.08 -7.23 -14.88
C SER A 85 -9.67 -7.66 -15.24
N THR A 86 -9.33 -8.90 -14.91
CA THR A 86 -8.09 -9.59 -15.30
C THR A 86 -7.86 -9.60 -16.80
#